data_AF-A0AAF3FPA2-F1
#
_entry.id   AF-A0AAF3FPA2-F1
#
_cell.length_a   1.000
_cell.length_b   1.000
_cell.length_c   1.000
_cell.angle_alpha   90.00
_cell.angle_beta   90.00
_cell.angle_gamma   90.00
#
_symmetry.space_group_name_H-M   'P 1'
#
loop_
_entity.id
_entity.type
_entity.pdbx_description
1 polymer ?
#
loop_
_entity_poly.entity_id
_entity_poly.type
_entity_poly.pdbx_seq_one_letter_code
_entity_poly.pdbx_strand_id
1 'polypeptide(L)'
;MNKPPRHVFVENVVGFETSTVHADLLECLRGMGYGVKEYILSPMQFGIPNTRPRYYCLTSLQSSSSHSTSTILKTHKSCVEEIAGIEDFIEKGVDNSSLILDYQELNRFASSIDAVSSNSRRSACFTKSYGVYKTGCGSYFYE
;
A
#
# COMPACT_ATOMS: atom_id res chain seq x y z
N MET A 1 10.37 -1.06 31.18
CA MET A 1 11.50 -1.16 30.23
C MET A 1 12.48 -0.04 30.53
N ASN A 2 13.75 -0.35 30.83
CA ASN A 2 14.72 0.69 31.23
C ASN A 2 15.22 1.58 30.07
N LYS A 3 14.85 1.26 28.83
CA LYS A 3 15.16 2.06 27.64
C LYS A 3 14.19 1.75 26.50
N PRO A 4 13.08 2.49 26.36
CA PRO A 4 12.13 2.27 25.27
C PRO A 4 12.76 2.62 23.90
N PRO A 5 12.24 2.07 22.78
CA PRO A 5 12.71 2.44 21.45
C PRO A 5 12.48 3.94 21.18
N ARG A 6 13.41 4.61 20.52
CA ARG A 6 13.24 6.05 20.22
C ARG A 6 12.21 6.30 19.12
N HIS A 7 12.01 5.33 18.23
CA HIS A 7 11.10 5.41 17.10
C HIS A 7 10.40 4.07 16.95
N VAL A 8 9.10 4.10 16.65
CA VAL A 8 8.31 2.94 16.24
C VAL A 8 7.60 3.32 14.95
N PHE A 9 7.63 2.44 13.97
CA PHE A 9 6.91 2.57 12.71
C PHE A 9 5.93 1.41 12.58
N VAL A 10 4.69 1.72 12.25
CA VAL A 10 3.64 0.73 12.03
C VAL A 10 3.07 0.91 10.63
N GLU A 11 2.96 -0.18 9.89
CA GLU A 11 2.19 -0.26 8.64
C GLU A 11 0.99 -1.18 8.91
N ASN A 12 -0.16 -0.84 8.32
CA ASN A 12 -1.35 -1.68 8.37
C ASN A 12 -2.27 -1.43 7.18
N VAL A 13 -3.32 -2.24 7.04
CA VAL A 13 -4.37 -2.05 6.03
C VAL A 13 -5.22 -0.80 6.34
N VAL A 14 -5.82 -0.22 5.29
CA VAL A 14 -6.88 0.79 5.46
C VAL A 14 -8.07 0.17 6.19
N GLY A 15 -8.68 0.94 7.09
CA GLY A 15 -9.70 0.48 8.03
C GLY A 15 -9.12 0.09 9.39
N PHE A 16 -7.78 -0.09 9.51
CA PHE A 16 -7.16 -0.26 10.81
C PHE A 16 -7.38 0.96 11.72
N GLU A 17 -7.37 2.16 11.15
CA GLU A 17 -7.56 3.43 11.86
C GLU A 17 -8.93 3.62 12.52
N THR A 18 -9.89 2.75 12.22
CA THR A 18 -11.23 2.76 12.83
C THR A 18 -11.41 1.63 13.85
N SER A 19 -10.38 0.80 14.04
CA SER A 19 -10.42 -0.35 14.95
C SER A 19 -10.15 0.03 16.41
N THR A 20 -10.63 -0.78 17.35
CA THR A 20 -10.29 -0.62 18.78
C THR A 20 -8.80 -0.82 19.03
N VAL A 21 -8.16 -1.72 18.29
CA VAL A 21 -6.71 -2.00 18.40
C VAL A 21 -5.87 -0.76 18.06
N HIS A 22 -6.32 0.04 17.09
CA HIS A 22 -5.68 1.31 16.77
C HIS A 22 -5.81 2.31 17.91
N ALA A 23 -6.99 2.42 18.53
CA ALA A 23 -7.20 3.28 19.69
C ALA A 23 -6.28 2.87 20.86
N ASP A 24 -6.21 1.58 21.18
CA ASP A 24 -5.34 1.03 22.24
C ASP A 24 -3.86 1.31 21.97
N LEU A 25 -3.44 1.15 20.70
CA LEU A 25 -2.07 1.46 20.26
C LEU A 25 -1.73 2.94 20.50
N LEU A 26 -2.61 3.85 20.08
CA LEU A 26 -2.38 5.28 20.24
C LEU A 26 -2.40 5.71 21.70
N GLU A 27 -3.28 5.15 22.52
CA GLU A 27 -3.32 5.41 23.97
C GLU A 27 -2.00 4.96 24.62
N CYS A 28 -1.53 3.75 24.32
CA CYS A 28 -0.28 3.22 24.84
C CYS A 28 0.92 4.10 24.45
N LEU A 29 1.06 4.44 23.17
CA LEU A 29 2.15 5.26 22.66
C LEU A 29 2.15 6.66 23.30
N ARG A 30 0.98 7.31 23.38
CA ARG A 30 0.85 8.65 23.99
C ARG A 30 1.12 8.59 25.50
N GLY A 31 0.62 7.58 26.20
CA GLY A 31 0.90 7.35 27.62
C GLY A 31 2.38 7.13 27.93
N MET A 32 3.14 6.62 26.96
CA MET A 32 4.60 6.48 27.03
C MET A 32 5.37 7.72 26.57
N GLY A 33 4.70 8.82 26.19
CA GLY A 33 5.33 10.07 25.77
C GLY A 33 5.79 10.11 24.31
N TYR A 34 5.26 9.26 23.43
CA TYR A 34 5.53 9.35 22.00
C TYR A 34 4.67 10.40 21.33
N GLY A 35 5.31 11.19 20.46
CA GLY A 35 4.61 11.93 19.43
C GLY A 35 4.20 10.99 18.30
N VAL A 36 3.01 11.21 17.75
CA VAL A 36 2.44 10.37 16.70
C VAL A 36 2.12 11.19 15.45
N LYS A 37 2.41 10.63 14.27
CA LYS A 37 1.91 11.10 12.97
C LYS A 37 1.35 9.94 12.18
N GLU A 38 0.16 10.12 11.63
CA GLU A 38 -0.59 9.07 10.95
C GLU A 38 -0.83 9.44 9.49
N TYR A 39 -0.78 8.45 8.61
CA TYR A 39 -0.98 8.62 7.19
C TYR A 39 -1.80 7.48 6.59
N ILE A 40 -2.55 7.77 5.53
CA ILE A 40 -3.01 6.77 4.57
C ILE A 40 -2.42 7.12 3.22
N LEU A 41 -1.52 6.27 2.72
CA LEU A 41 -0.75 6.53 1.51
C LEU A 41 -0.76 5.32 0.56
N SER A 42 -0.65 5.59 -0.73
CA SER A 42 -0.55 4.60 -1.82
C SER A 42 0.73 4.83 -2.65
N PRO A 43 1.38 3.79 -3.19
CA PRO A 43 2.53 3.93 -4.08
C PRO A 43 2.31 4.87 -5.27
N MET A 44 1.06 4.96 -5.77
CA MET A 44 0.67 5.92 -6.82
C MET A 44 1.09 7.36 -6.51
N GLN A 45 1.07 7.75 -5.24
CA GLN A 45 1.43 9.11 -4.83
C GLN A 45 2.94 9.36 -4.92
N PHE A 46 3.74 8.31 -5.08
CA PHE A 46 5.20 8.35 -5.17
C PHE A 46 5.68 7.90 -6.56
N GLY A 47 4.81 7.99 -7.58
CA GLY A 47 5.15 7.72 -8.97
C GLY A 47 5.19 6.25 -9.35
N ILE A 48 4.79 5.35 -8.45
CA ILE A 48 4.76 3.90 -8.69
C ILE A 48 3.34 3.50 -9.15
N PRO A 49 3.18 2.86 -10.32
CA PRO A 49 1.87 2.54 -10.90
C PRO A 49 1.20 1.34 -10.21
N ASN A 50 1.00 1.40 -8.89
CA ASN A 50 0.27 0.39 -8.10
C ASN A 50 -0.61 1.04 -7.03
N THR A 51 -1.91 0.75 -7.09
CA THR A 51 -2.89 1.18 -6.09
C THR A 51 -2.80 0.26 -4.88
N ARG A 52 -2.10 0.70 -3.84
CA ARG A 52 -1.97 -0.05 -2.57
C ARG A 52 -2.05 0.91 -1.38
N PRO A 53 -3.24 1.44 -1.09
CA PRO A 53 -3.40 2.31 0.08
C PRO A 53 -3.15 1.51 1.35
N ARG A 54 -2.37 2.09 2.27
CA ARG A 54 -2.01 1.54 3.57
C ARG A 54 -1.99 2.62 4.62
N TYR A 55 -2.36 2.23 5.83
CA TYR A 55 -2.21 3.03 7.03
C TYR A 55 -0.74 2.98 7.48
N TYR A 56 -0.20 4.14 7.88
CA TYR A 56 1.12 4.27 8.44
C TYR A 56 1.08 5.11 9.71
N CYS A 57 1.74 4.65 10.77
CA CYS A 57 1.94 5.39 12.02
C CYS A 57 3.43 5.57 12.28
N LEU A 58 3.88 6.82 12.27
CA LEU A 58 5.25 7.21 12.58
C LEU A 58 5.27 7.76 14.00
N THR A 59 6.11 7.18 14.84
CA THR A 59 6.21 7.58 16.24
C THR A 59 7.64 7.92 16.61
N SER A 60 7.79 8.89 17.51
CA SER A 60 9.09 9.27 18.06
C SER A 60 8.92 9.66 19.53
N LEU A 61 9.79 9.13 20.40
CA LEU A 61 9.84 9.52 21.79
C LEU A 61 10.24 11.00 21.87
N GLN A 62 9.34 11.86 22.32
CA GLN A 62 9.58 13.31 22.34
C GLN A 62 10.31 13.72 23.62
N SER A 63 11.30 14.59 23.50
CA SER A 63 11.91 15.25 24.66
C SER A 63 11.08 16.43 25.18
N SER A 64 10.10 16.90 24.41
CA SER A 64 9.23 18.04 24.73
C SER A 64 7.85 17.83 24.11
N SER A 65 6.79 17.92 24.92
CA SER A 65 5.39 17.61 24.60
C SER A 65 4.79 18.50 23.51
N SER A 66 5.02 18.16 22.24
CA SER A 66 4.31 18.75 21.11
C SER A 66 3.05 17.94 20.87
N HIS A 67 1.88 18.55 21.12
CA HIS A 67 0.59 17.89 20.92
C HIS A 67 0.45 17.50 19.44
N SER A 68 0.42 16.19 19.18
CA SER A 68 0.17 15.67 17.84
C SER A 68 -1.30 15.87 17.46
N THR A 69 -1.53 16.48 16.30
CA THR A 69 -2.84 16.57 15.64
C THR A 69 -3.41 15.18 15.37
N SER A 70 -4.68 14.95 15.66
CA SER A 70 -5.42 13.69 15.46
C SER A 70 -5.81 13.40 14.00
N THR A 71 -5.30 14.17 13.04
CA THR A 71 -5.69 14.05 11.63
C THR A 71 -4.77 13.08 10.90
N ILE A 72 -5.37 12.04 10.31
CA ILE A 72 -4.68 11.12 9.41
C ILE A 72 -4.45 11.84 8.07
N LEU A 73 -3.18 11.99 7.70
CA LEU A 73 -2.79 12.71 6.49
C LEU A 73 -2.89 11.81 5.27
N LYS A 74 -3.51 12.32 4.20
CA LYS A 74 -3.65 11.59 2.92
C LYS A 74 -2.59 11.95 1.90
N THR A 75 -1.67 12.85 2.23
CA THR A 75 -0.58 13.29 1.36
C THR A 75 0.70 13.44 2.16
N HIS A 76 1.83 13.37 1.48
CA HIS A 76 3.15 13.61 2.03
C HIS A 76 3.92 14.59 1.14
N LYS A 77 4.86 15.34 1.70
CA LYS A 77 5.68 16.32 0.95
C LYS A 77 6.50 15.70 -0.19
N SER A 78 6.70 14.39 -0.16
CA SER A 78 7.43 13.62 -1.18
C SER A 78 6.51 13.08 -2.27
N CYS A 79 5.21 13.42 -2.26
CA CYS A 79 4.33 13.02 -3.34
C CYS A 79 4.77 13.67 -4.65
N VAL A 80 4.62 12.94 -5.76
CA VAL A 80 5.00 13.37 -7.12
C VAL A 80 3.76 13.39 -8.02
N GLU A 81 3.81 14.20 -9.07
CA GLU A 81 2.71 14.30 -10.05
C GLU A 81 2.82 13.25 -11.16
N GLU A 82 4.04 12.91 -11.58
CA GLU A 82 4.27 11.95 -12.65
C GLU A 82 4.29 10.51 -12.12
N ILE A 83 3.57 9.62 -12.81
CA ILE A 83 3.54 8.18 -12.52
C ILE A 83 4.23 7.46 -13.68
N ALA A 84 5.19 6.61 -13.34
CA ALA A 84 5.89 5.74 -14.29
C ALA A 84 4.92 4.81 -15.03
N GLY A 85 5.30 4.38 -16.23
CA GLY A 85 4.53 3.40 -16.99
C GLY A 85 4.69 2.01 -16.38
N ILE A 86 3.72 1.12 -16.57
CA ILE A 86 3.89 -0.29 -16.18
C ILE A 86 5.08 -0.90 -16.94
N GLU A 87 5.33 -0.49 -18.18
CA GLU A 87 6.48 -0.93 -18.99
C GLU A 87 7.84 -0.78 -18.30
N ASP A 88 8.00 0.21 -17.41
CA ASP A 88 9.23 0.42 -16.64
C ASP A 88 9.48 -0.69 -15.59
N PHE A 89 8.46 -1.51 -15.30
CA PHE A 89 8.48 -2.58 -14.30
C PHE A 89 8.33 -3.98 -14.92
N ILE A 90 8.28 -4.10 -16.26
CA ILE A 90 8.19 -5.40 -16.94
C ILE A 90 9.58 -5.91 -17.30
N GLU A 91 9.89 -7.13 -16.87
CA GLU A 91 11.13 -7.81 -17.25
C GLU A 91 11.09 -8.26 -18.73
N LYS A 92 12.11 -7.89 -19.49
CA LYS A 92 12.22 -8.21 -20.92
C LYS A 92 13.09 -9.46 -21.14
N GLY A 93 12.74 -10.26 -22.14
CA GLY A 93 13.53 -11.42 -22.54
C GLY A 93 13.41 -12.63 -21.61
N VAL A 94 12.34 -12.70 -20.81
CA VAL A 94 12.04 -13.81 -19.92
C VAL A 94 10.95 -14.70 -20.55
N ASP A 95 11.04 -16.02 -20.34
CA ASP A 95 9.96 -16.95 -20.72
C ASP A 95 8.76 -16.74 -19.81
N ASN A 96 7.67 -16.24 -20.39
CA ASN A 96 6.43 -15.91 -19.68
C ASN A 96 5.32 -16.95 -19.94
N SER A 97 5.63 -18.09 -20.58
CA SER A 97 4.63 -19.10 -20.95
C SER A 97 3.79 -19.60 -19.77
N SER A 98 4.39 -19.72 -18.58
CA SER A 98 3.69 -20.12 -17.35
C SER A 98 2.82 -19.04 -16.72
N LEU A 99 2.93 -17.78 -17.18
CA LEU A 99 2.19 -16.63 -16.65
C LEU A 99 0.92 -16.33 -17.46
N ILE A 100 0.75 -16.96 -18.62
CA ILE A 100 -0.37 -16.75 -19.52
C ILE A 100 -1.61 -17.45 -18.96
N LEU A 101 -2.72 -16.71 -18.84
CA LEU A 101 -4.03 -17.31 -18.59
C LEU A 101 -4.44 -18.12 -19.82
N ASP A 102 -4.83 -19.39 -19.60
CA ASP A 102 -5.35 -20.19 -20.70
C ASP A 102 -6.70 -19.66 -21.21
N TYR A 103 -7.09 -20.11 -22.40
CA TYR A 103 -8.34 -19.66 -23.03
C TYR A 103 -9.60 -19.96 -22.20
N GLN A 104 -9.59 -21.04 -21.41
CA GLN A 104 -10.71 -21.41 -20.56
C GLN A 104 -10.83 -20.46 -19.36
N GLU A 105 -9.72 -20.14 -18.72
CA GLU A 105 -9.64 -19.15 -17.64
C GLU A 105 -10.04 -17.76 -18.15
N LEU A 106 -9.52 -17.33 -19.31
CA LEU A 106 -9.86 -16.05 -19.90
C LEU A 106 -11.36 -15.96 -20.21
N ASN A 107 -11.95 -16.95 -20.88
CA ASN A 107 -13.39 -16.96 -21.16
C ASN A 107 -14.24 -16.93 -19.88
N ARG A 108 -13.78 -17.59 -18.82
CA ARG A 108 -14.52 -17.66 -17.56
C ARG A 108 -14.47 -16.35 -16.78
N PHE A 109 -13.34 -15.63 -16.80
CA PHE A 109 -13.11 -14.49 -15.92
C PHE A 109 -12.94 -13.15 -16.64
N ALA A 110 -12.97 -13.10 -17.97
CA ALA A 110 -12.73 -11.91 -18.78
C ALA A 110 -13.49 -10.66 -18.32
N SER A 111 -14.76 -10.81 -17.89
CA SER A 111 -15.59 -9.68 -17.43
C SER A 111 -15.22 -9.13 -16.05
N SER A 112 -14.30 -9.79 -15.34
CA SER A 112 -14.01 -9.56 -13.92
C SER A 112 -12.53 -9.42 -13.59
N ILE A 113 -11.65 -9.72 -14.55
CA ILE A 113 -10.23 -9.39 -14.46
C ILE A 113 -10.02 -7.90 -14.73
N ASP A 114 -9.05 -7.35 -14.02
CA ASP A 114 -8.59 -5.99 -14.27
C ASP A 114 -7.37 -6.05 -15.21
N ALA A 115 -7.52 -5.61 -16.46
CA ALA A 115 -6.48 -5.74 -17.48
C ALA A 115 -5.65 -4.45 -17.64
N VAL A 116 -4.34 -4.58 -17.87
CA VAL A 116 -3.41 -3.46 -18.10
C VAL A 116 -2.49 -3.72 -19.28
N SER A 117 -2.10 -2.65 -19.95
CA SER A 117 -1.10 -2.63 -21.02
C SER A 117 0.19 -1.93 -20.57
N SER A 118 1.22 -1.94 -21.43
CA SER A 118 2.49 -1.22 -21.23
C SER A 118 2.30 0.26 -20.87
N ASN A 119 1.37 0.92 -21.56
CA ASN A 119 1.05 2.35 -21.39
C ASN A 119 0.22 2.65 -20.13
N SER A 120 -0.23 1.62 -19.41
CA SER A 120 -1.05 1.83 -18.21
C SER A 120 -0.19 2.42 -17.09
N ARG A 121 -0.73 3.44 -16.39
CA ARG A 121 -0.06 4.13 -15.26
C ARG A 121 -0.66 3.76 -13.90
N ARG A 122 -1.26 2.57 -13.81
CA ARG A 122 -1.82 2.01 -12.57
C ARG A 122 -1.89 0.50 -12.65
N SER A 123 -1.90 -0.14 -11.49
CA SER A 123 -2.30 -1.53 -11.29
C SER A 123 -3.16 -1.64 -10.03
N ALA A 124 -4.02 -2.64 -9.95
CA ALA A 124 -4.75 -2.99 -8.75
C ALA A 124 -3.79 -3.55 -7.69
N CYS A 125 -4.21 -3.52 -6.42
CA CYS A 125 -3.42 -4.08 -5.32
C CYS A 125 -3.24 -5.59 -5.52
N PHE A 126 -1.99 -6.06 -5.52
CA PHE A 126 -1.70 -7.48 -5.47
C PHE A 126 -1.93 -8.04 -4.06
N THR A 127 -2.78 -9.07 -3.96
CA THR A 127 -3.06 -9.78 -2.71
C THR A 127 -2.28 -11.10 -2.66
N LYS A 128 -2.31 -11.76 -1.51
CA LYS A 128 -1.68 -13.07 -1.31
C LYS A 128 -2.15 -14.13 -2.33
N SER A 129 -3.36 -14.00 -2.85
CA SER A 129 -3.97 -15.01 -3.71
C SER A 129 -3.88 -14.71 -5.19
N TYR A 130 -3.09 -13.71 -5.60
CA TYR A 130 -2.82 -13.43 -7.00
C TYR A 130 -2.25 -14.66 -7.72
N GLY A 131 -2.67 -14.89 -8.96
CA GLY A 131 -2.36 -16.09 -9.74
C GLY A 131 -3.25 -17.31 -9.41
N VAL A 132 -3.73 -17.44 -8.17
CA VAL A 132 -4.65 -18.51 -7.74
C VAL A 132 -6.10 -18.12 -7.98
N TYR A 133 -6.54 -16.97 -7.43
CA TYR A 133 -7.84 -16.39 -7.75
C TYR A 133 -7.69 -15.32 -8.81
N LYS A 134 -8.56 -15.36 -9.81
CA LYS A 134 -8.44 -14.49 -11.00
C LYS A 134 -9.03 -13.10 -10.79
N THR A 135 -9.93 -12.94 -9.82
CA THR A 135 -10.66 -11.69 -9.60
C THR A 135 -10.27 -11.05 -8.27
N GLY A 136 -10.24 -9.71 -8.23
CA GLY A 136 -10.00 -8.95 -7.00
C GLY A 136 -8.62 -9.13 -6.35
N CYS A 137 -7.69 -9.80 -7.02
CA CYS A 137 -6.37 -10.12 -6.45
C CYS A 137 -5.20 -9.35 -7.07
N GLY A 138 -5.44 -8.58 -8.12
CA GLY A 138 -4.42 -7.83 -8.86
C GLY A 138 -4.79 -7.72 -10.34
N SER A 139 -4.04 -6.91 -11.08
CA SER A 139 -4.21 -6.72 -12.52
C SER A 139 -3.53 -7.81 -13.33
N TYR A 140 -4.02 -8.08 -14.53
CA TYR A 140 -3.36 -8.93 -15.52
C TYR A 140 -2.82 -8.07 -16.66
N PHE A 141 -1.57 -8.31 -17.02
CA PHE A 141 -0.91 -7.63 -18.12
C PHE A 141 -1.28 -8.29 -19.45
N TYR A 142 -1.53 -7.49 -20.48
CA TYR A 142 -1.73 -7.95 -21.85
C TYR A 142 -0.87 -7.13 -22.81
N GLU A 143 -0.33 -7.81 -23.81
CA GLU A 143 0.37 -7.25 -24.97
C GLU A 143 -0.39 -7.58 -26.25
#